data_AF-A0A0M9WNQ9-F1
#
_entry.id   AF-A0A0M9WNQ9-F1
#
_cell.length_a   1.000
_cell.length_b   1.000
_cell.length_c   1.000
_cell.angle_alpha   90.00
_cell.angle_beta   90.00
_cell.angle_gamma   90.00
#
_symmetry.space_group_name_H-M   'P 1'
#
loop_
_entity.id
_entity.type
_entity.pdbx_description
1 polymer ?
#
loop_
_entity_poly.entity_id
_entity_poly.type
_entity_poly.pdbx_seq_one_letter_code
_entity_poly.pdbx_strand_id
1 'polypeptide(L)'
;MSHVSVRQLLKNFDGKPPTVAVDHLDLEIEDGEFLVLLGPSGCGKTTTLRCLAGLEQPAGGSITLGDQVVFDRKRGINLTPDKRFIGMVFQSYALWPHMTVRKNIAYPLVSRKLTDALANGRVEETAALVDCERLLDRLPAELSGGQQQRVALARGLVSHPDLVLFDEPLSNLDARLRDQVRAELHDLHQRKPFTAVFVTHDQSEALALGTRMAIMRSGSIVQMGPPREVFEEPVDEYVAGFTGMSNRVPCEYVDGRWYALGTEIHGMQPRAAASVGSFVVRLRPEKVRLVPDVADLQPGEAGIAVNVDDVEYGGLHLDVMLSVAVEGSQRRQLHARVATFDSFRAPRVVERGTRMILAFDPIDGRTFDTDGRALPMEQQALVSALVG
;
A
#
# COMPACT_ATOMS: atom_id res chain seq x y z
N MET A 1 -12.62 -20.33 -9.22
CA MET A 1 -13.21 -20.35 -7.87
C MET A 1 -12.09 -19.91 -6.97
N SER A 2 -12.33 -18.92 -6.13
CA SER A 2 -11.33 -18.36 -5.23
C SER A 2 -10.82 -19.43 -4.26
N HIS A 3 -9.52 -19.38 -3.96
CA HIS A 3 -8.86 -20.25 -3.00
C HIS A 3 -9.15 -19.83 -1.56
N VAL A 4 -9.31 -18.53 -1.29
CA VAL A 4 -9.83 -18.01 -0.01
C VAL A 4 -11.03 -17.14 -0.29
N SER A 5 -12.14 -17.40 0.41
CA SER A 5 -13.33 -16.56 0.37
C SER A 5 -13.70 -16.10 1.77
N VAL A 6 -13.84 -14.79 1.91
CA VAL A 6 -14.32 -14.10 3.09
C VAL A 6 -15.59 -13.37 2.70
N ARG A 7 -16.67 -13.64 3.42
CA ARG A 7 -17.97 -13.02 3.17
C ARG A 7 -18.48 -12.31 4.40
N GLN A 8 -18.76 -11.01 4.25
CA GLN A 8 -19.39 -10.16 5.27
C GLN A 8 -18.70 -10.27 6.64
N LEU A 9 -17.37 -10.28 6.64
CA LEU A 9 -16.57 -10.43 7.86
C LEU A 9 -16.79 -9.21 8.76
N LEU A 10 -17.27 -9.47 9.97
CA LEU A 10 -17.49 -8.45 11.00
C LEU A 10 -16.64 -8.79 12.22
N LYS A 11 -15.88 -7.81 12.72
CA LYS A 11 -15.16 -7.94 13.99
C LYS A 11 -15.24 -6.64 14.77
N ASN A 12 -15.86 -6.73 15.94
CA ASN A 12 -15.86 -5.70 16.97
C ASN A 12 -15.01 -6.14 18.17
N PHE A 13 -14.45 -5.16 18.87
CA PHE A 13 -13.84 -5.34 20.18
C PHE A 13 -14.70 -4.65 21.24
N ASP A 14 -14.89 -5.34 22.35
CA ASP A 14 -15.58 -4.79 23.50
C ASP A 14 -14.74 -3.65 24.11
N GLY A 15 -15.39 -2.54 24.41
CA GLY A 15 -14.75 -1.31 24.86
C GLY A 15 -15.79 -0.26 25.28
N LYS A 16 -15.31 0.89 25.77
CA LYS A 16 -16.16 2.05 26.06
C LYS A 16 -15.60 3.29 25.34
N PRO A 17 -16.10 3.64 24.15
CA PRO A 17 -17.13 2.94 23.36
C PRO A 17 -16.61 1.65 22.69
N PRO A 18 -17.49 0.74 22.24
CA PRO A 18 -17.11 -0.43 21.45
C PRO A 18 -16.55 0.00 20.08
N THR A 19 -15.58 -0.75 19.57
CA THR A 19 -14.88 -0.42 18.32
C THR A 19 -15.14 -1.50 17.27
N VAL A 20 -15.68 -1.11 16.12
CA VAL A 20 -15.75 -1.97 14.94
C VAL A 20 -14.40 -1.90 14.23
N ALA A 21 -13.64 -3.00 14.27
CA ALA A 21 -12.30 -3.07 13.68
C ALA A 21 -12.31 -3.60 12.24
N VAL A 22 -13.28 -4.45 11.91
CA VAL A 22 -13.57 -4.90 10.54
C VAL A 22 -15.08 -4.83 10.34
N ASP A 23 -15.53 -4.19 9.27
CA ASP A 23 -16.94 -3.89 9.00
C ASP A 23 -17.39 -4.54 7.69
N HIS A 24 -18.15 -5.64 7.80
CA HIS A 24 -18.77 -6.37 6.70
C HIS A 24 -17.87 -6.57 5.46
N LEU A 25 -16.61 -6.94 5.70
CA LEU A 25 -15.60 -7.05 4.66
C LEU A 25 -15.81 -8.32 3.81
N ASP A 26 -15.86 -8.13 2.49
CA ASP A 26 -15.79 -9.21 1.50
C ASP A 26 -14.38 -9.24 0.89
N LEU A 27 -13.79 -10.43 0.79
CA LEU A 27 -12.47 -10.63 0.21
C LEU A 27 -12.38 -11.98 -0.49
N GLU A 28 -11.80 -11.97 -1.69
CA GLU A 28 -11.58 -13.15 -2.53
C GLU A 28 -10.13 -13.17 -2.98
N ILE A 29 -9.47 -14.31 -2.75
CA ILE A 29 -8.05 -14.55 -3.07
C ILE A 29 -7.97 -15.79 -3.94
N GLU A 30 -7.36 -15.67 -5.10
CA GLU A 30 -7.13 -16.77 -6.02
C GLU A 30 -5.91 -17.62 -5.61
N ASP A 31 -5.82 -18.84 -6.14
CA ASP A 31 -4.69 -19.73 -5.86
C ASP A 31 -3.37 -19.14 -6.39
N GLY A 32 -2.33 -19.16 -5.58
CA GLY A 32 -1.03 -18.55 -5.91
C GLY A 32 -1.03 -17.02 -5.91
N GLU A 33 -2.11 -16.37 -5.48
CA GLU A 33 -2.18 -14.92 -5.39
C GLU A 33 -1.43 -14.41 -4.15
N PHE A 34 -0.57 -13.42 -4.35
CA PHE A 34 0.05 -12.63 -3.28
C PHE A 34 -0.75 -11.34 -3.09
N LEU A 35 -1.66 -11.33 -2.11
CA LEU A 35 -2.48 -10.18 -1.78
C LEU A 35 -1.82 -9.34 -0.70
N VAL A 36 -1.66 -8.04 -0.96
CA VAL A 36 -1.16 -7.09 0.05
C VAL A 36 -2.31 -6.25 0.61
N LEU A 37 -2.54 -6.33 1.92
CA LEU A 37 -3.42 -5.42 2.65
C LEU A 37 -2.62 -4.18 3.08
N LEU A 38 -3.03 -3.01 2.59
CA LEU A 38 -2.37 -1.73 2.83
C LEU A 38 -3.39 -0.73 3.39
N GLY A 39 -2.97 0.14 4.31
CA GLY A 39 -3.85 1.13 4.93
C GLY A 39 -3.21 1.75 6.17
N PRO A 40 -3.78 2.82 6.74
CA PRO A 40 -3.24 3.44 7.94
C PRO A 40 -3.30 2.52 9.16
N SER A 41 -2.56 2.86 10.21
CA SER A 41 -2.65 2.16 11.50
C SER A 41 -4.08 2.16 12.01
N GLY A 42 -4.55 1.00 12.50
CA GLY A 42 -5.90 0.85 13.03
C GLY A 42 -7.02 0.64 12.00
N CYS A 43 -6.73 0.56 10.69
CA CYS A 43 -7.79 0.34 9.68
C CYS A 43 -8.32 -1.11 9.58
N GLY A 44 -7.83 -2.04 10.41
CA GLY A 44 -8.35 -3.42 10.47
C GLY A 44 -7.52 -4.50 9.76
N LYS A 45 -6.35 -4.19 9.20
CA LYS A 45 -5.48 -5.16 8.47
C LYS A 45 -5.09 -6.37 9.31
N THR A 46 -4.39 -6.13 10.43
CA THR A 46 -3.95 -7.20 11.34
C THR A 46 -5.15 -7.94 11.95
N THR A 47 -6.26 -7.25 12.22
CA THR A 47 -7.49 -7.89 12.70
C THR A 47 -8.08 -8.84 11.65
N THR A 48 -8.12 -8.42 10.38
CA THR A 48 -8.55 -9.25 9.25
C THR A 48 -7.65 -10.48 9.10
N LEU A 49 -6.33 -10.28 9.13
CA LEU A 49 -5.35 -11.36 9.07
C LEU A 49 -5.49 -12.34 10.24
N ARG A 50 -5.70 -11.86 11.47
CA ARG A 50 -5.92 -12.73 12.64
C ARG A 50 -7.26 -13.48 12.59
N CYS A 51 -8.29 -12.90 11.97
CA CYS A 51 -9.56 -13.57 11.73
C CYS A 51 -9.41 -14.71 10.72
N LEU A 52 -8.67 -14.50 9.63
CA LEU A 52 -8.27 -15.56 8.69
C LEU A 52 -7.49 -16.66 9.44
N ALA A 53 -6.58 -16.26 10.31
CA ALA A 53 -5.76 -17.18 11.08
C ALA A 53 -6.52 -18.02 12.13
N GLY A 54 -7.70 -17.55 12.54
CA GLY A 54 -8.45 -18.12 13.66
C GLY A 54 -7.90 -17.72 15.04
N LEU A 55 -6.97 -16.76 15.08
CA LEU A 55 -6.45 -16.19 16.31
C LEU A 55 -7.43 -15.18 16.92
N GLU A 56 -8.27 -14.59 16.08
CA GLU A 56 -9.41 -13.78 16.49
C GLU A 56 -10.69 -14.41 15.95
N GLN A 57 -11.70 -14.58 16.82
CA GLN A 57 -13.01 -15.03 16.39
C GLN A 57 -13.80 -13.84 15.81
N PRO A 58 -14.30 -13.92 14.56
CA PRO A 58 -15.19 -12.91 14.01
C PRO A 58 -16.55 -12.89 14.71
N ALA A 59 -17.19 -11.73 14.73
CA ALA A 59 -18.55 -11.53 15.24
C ALA A 59 -19.62 -11.93 14.20
N GLY A 60 -19.28 -11.87 12.91
CA GLY A 60 -20.18 -12.19 11.80
C GLY A 60 -19.45 -12.63 10.55
N GLY A 61 -20.21 -13.09 9.55
CA GLY A 61 -19.71 -13.54 8.26
C GLY A 61 -19.31 -15.02 8.20
N SER A 62 -18.56 -15.36 7.16
CA SER A 62 -17.98 -16.69 6.92
C SER A 62 -16.61 -16.59 6.24
N ILE A 63 -15.77 -17.61 6.46
CA ILE A 63 -14.45 -17.76 5.85
C ILE A 63 -14.30 -19.21 5.35
N THR A 64 -13.87 -19.36 4.09
CA THR A 64 -13.48 -20.65 3.49
C THR A 64 -12.04 -20.61 3.01
N LEU A 65 -11.37 -21.76 3.12
CA LEU A 65 -10.06 -22.05 2.55
C LEU A 65 -10.22 -23.28 1.64
N GLY A 66 -10.04 -23.11 0.33
CA GLY A 66 -10.49 -24.05 -0.69
C GLY A 66 -11.96 -24.42 -0.47
N ASP A 67 -12.23 -25.72 -0.43
CA ASP A 67 -13.58 -26.26 -0.17
C ASP A 67 -13.94 -26.33 1.33
N GLN A 68 -13.00 -25.99 2.24
CA GLN A 68 -13.21 -26.10 3.68
C GLN A 68 -13.75 -24.80 4.28
N VAL A 69 -14.92 -24.90 4.92
CA VAL A 69 -15.45 -23.82 5.77
C VAL A 69 -14.71 -23.81 7.10
N VAL A 70 -13.88 -22.79 7.33
CA VAL A 70 -13.09 -22.66 8.56
C VAL A 70 -13.80 -21.80 9.61
N PHE A 71 -14.69 -20.91 9.17
CA PHE A 71 -15.55 -20.13 10.04
C PHE A 71 -16.89 -19.85 9.36
N ASP A 72 -17.98 -19.98 10.11
CA ASP A 72 -19.31 -19.55 9.68
C ASP A 72 -20.16 -19.26 10.91
N ARG A 73 -20.54 -17.98 11.07
CA ARG A 73 -21.32 -17.54 12.24
C ARG A 73 -22.70 -18.19 12.31
N LYS A 74 -23.37 -18.37 11.17
CA LYS A 74 -24.75 -18.90 11.10
C LYS A 74 -24.78 -20.41 11.35
N ARG A 75 -23.77 -21.12 10.85
CA ARG A 75 -23.63 -22.58 11.03
C ARG A 75 -22.96 -22.96 12.35
N GLY A 76 -22.47 -21.99 13.12
CA GLY A 76 -21.77 -22.23 14.39
C GLY A 76 -20.39 -22.88 14.20
N ILE A 77 -19.75 -22.69 13.05
CA ILE A 77 -18.44 -23.28 12.74
C ILE A 77 -17.35 -22.27 13.12
N ASN A 78 -16.38 -22.72 13.91
CA ASN A 78 -15.14 -21.98 14.17
C ASN A 78 -14.00 -22.97 14.38
N LEU A 79 -13.22 -23.22 13.33
CA LEU A 79 -12.02 -24.04 13.44
C LEU A 79 -10.92 -23.26 14.17
N THR A 80 -10.26 -23.93 15.10
CA THR A 80 -9.08 -23.42 15.80
C THR A 80 -7.91 -23.26 14.82
N PRO A 81 -6.94 -22.37 15.08
CA PRO A 81 -5.83 -22.09 14.15
C PRO A 81 -5.09 -23.34 13.65
N ASP A 82 -4.87 -24.32 14.52
CA ASP A 82 -4.19 -25.59 14.21
C ASP A 82 -4.95 -26.44 13.17
N LYS A 83 -6.27 -26.25 13.04
CA LYS A 83 -7.15 -26.98 12.12
C LYS A 83 -7.37 -26.27 10.78
N ARG A 84 -6.84 -25.05 10.60
CA ARG A 84 -6.99 -24.27 9.36
C ARG A 84 -5.88 -24.52 8.35
N PHE A 85 -4.87 -25.31 8.71
CA PHE A 85 -3.74 -25.71 7.87
C PHE A 85 -2.89 -24.56 7.25
N ILE A 86 -3.04 -23.33 7.73
CA ILE A 86 -2.30 -22.14 7.26
C ILE A 86 -0.86 -22.04 7.77
N GLY A 87 0.00 -21.30 7.07
CA GLY A 87 1.30 -20.83 7.53
C GLY A 87 1.20 -19.40 8.07
N MET A 88 1.99 -19.05 9.08
CA MET A 88 2.01 -17.70 9.64
C MET A 88 3.44 -17.21 9.93
N VAL A 89 3.74 -15.99 9.48
CA VAL A 89 4.99 -15.28 9.70
C VAL A 89 4.68 -13.98 10.44
N PHE A 90 5.17 -13.89 11.68
CA PHE A 90 4.91 -12.76 12.58
C PHE A 90 5.99 -11.68 12.46
N GLN A 91 5.63 -10.45 12.83
CA GLN A 91 6.51 -9.29 12.94
C GLN A 91 7.80 -9.54 13.74
N SER A 92 7.75 -10.27 14.86
CA SER A 92 8.91 -10.56 15.72
C SER A 92 9.62 -11.89 15.39
N TYR A 93 9.34 -12.47 14.22
CA TYR A 93 9.76 -13.81 13.75
C TYR A 93 9.23 -14.97 14.59
N ALA A 94 8.97 -14.77 15.89
CA ALA A 94 8.44 -15.73 16.84
C ALA A 94 9.18 -17.08 16.83
N LEU A 95 10.50 -17.08 16.61
CA LEU A 95 11.32 -18.29 16.64
C LEU A 95 11.46 -18.81 18.08
N TRP A 96 11.45 -20.13 18.27
CA TRP A 96 11.71 -20.72 19.58
C TRP A 96 13.20 -20.62 19.89
N PRO A 97 13.61 -19.84 20.89
CA PRO A 97 15.03 -19.50 21.11
C PRO A 97 15.87 -20.70 21.57
N HIS A 98 15.23 -21.71 22.15
CA HIS A 98 15.85 -22.93 22.67
C HIS A 98 15.85 -24.09 21.65
N MET A 99 15.33 -23.86 20.44
CA MET A 99 15.31 -24.84 19.36
C MET A 99 16.30 -24.41 18.28
N THR A 100 16.99 -25.37 17.66
CA THR A 100 17.83 -25.08 16.49
C THR A 100 16.96 -24.62 15.31
N VAL A 101 17.56 -24.04 14.28
CA VAL A 101 16.87 -23.68 13.03
C VAL A 101 16.13 -24.88 12.45
N ARG A 102 16.79 -26.04 12.37
CA ARG A 102 16.19 -27.31 11.93
C ARG A 102 14.93 -27.65 12.72
N LYS A 103 14.98 -27.54 14.06
CA LYS A 103 13.84 -27.83 14.93
C LYS A 103 12.72 -26.80 14.76
N ASN A 104 13.06 -25.52 14.59
CA ASN A 104 12.09 -24.46 14.30
C ASN A 104 11.33 -24.76 13.00
N ILE A 105 12.05 -25.11 11.93
CA ILE A 105 11.46 -25.45 10.62
C ILE A 105 10.70 -26.79 10.69
N ALA A 106 11.19 -27.79 11.43
CA ALA A 106 10.52 -29.08 11.54
C ALA A 106 9.22 -29.04 12.36
N TYR A 107 9.08 -28.08 13.28
CA TYR A 107 8.01 -28.06 14.27
C TYR A 107 6.59 -28.15 13.66
N PRO A 108 6.23 -27.40 12.60
CA PRO A 108 4.91 -27.53 11.97
C PRO A 108 4.62 -28.91 11.39
N LEU A 109 5.66 -29.62 10.89
CA LEU A 109 5.49 -31.00 10.41
C LEU A 109 5.20 -31.95 11.56
N VAL A 110 5.93 -31.81 12.67
CA VAL A 110 5.76 -32.63 13.87
C VAL A 110 4.38 -32.39 14.49
N SER A 111 3.97 -31.14 14.66
CA SER A 111 2.68 -30.80 15.27
C SER A 111 1.49 -31.30 14.44
N ARG A 112 1.63 -31.31 13.11
CA ARG A 112 0.63 -31.83 12.17
C ARG A 112 0.75 -33.34 11.90
N LYS A 113 1.69 -34.03 12.58
CA LYS A 113 1.96 -35.47 12.39
C LYS A 113 2.28 -35.86 10.95
N LEU A 114 2.95 -34.97 10.21
CA LEU A 114 3.41 -35.21 8.83
C LEU A 114 4.77 -35.94 8.83
N THR A 115 4.77 -37.19 9.31
CA THR A 115 5.99 -37.99 9.49
C THR A 115 6.73 -38.26 8.18
N ASP A 116 6.00 -38.49 7.10
CA ASP A 116 6.59 -38.77 5.78
C ASP A 116 7.33 -37.55 5.22
N ALA A 117 6.76 -36.36 5.41
CA ALA A 117 7.41 -35.12 5.02
C ALA A 117 8.72 -34.89 5.79
N LEU A 118 8.71 -35.21 7.10
CA LEU A 118 9.91 -35.12 7.93
C LEU A 118 10.97 -36.14 7.49
N ALA A 119 10.56 -37.38 7.19
CA ALA A 119 11.47 -38.45 6.75
C ALA A 119 12.09 -38.18 5.36
N ASN A 120 11.36 -37.52 4.47
CA ASN A 120 11.79 -37.22 3.11
C ASN A 120 12.70 -35.98 2.98
N GLY A 121 13.19 -35.41 4.08
CA GLY A 121 14.11 -34.27 4.05
C GLY A 121 13.46 -32.94 3.69
N ARG A 122 12.15 -32.76 3.95
CA ARG A 122 11.43 -31.51 3.62
C ARG A 122 11.98 -30.30 4.36
N VAL A 123 12.60 -30.50 5.53
CA VAL A 123 13.24 -29.42 6.28
C VAL A 123 14.43 -28.86 5.52
N GLU A 124 15.27 -29.72 4.98
CA GLU A 124 16.43 -29.37 4.16
C GLU A 124 16.00 -28.73 2.85
N GLU A 125 15.02 -29.30 2.16
CA GLU A 125 14.45 -28.74 0.93
C GLU A 125 13.94 -27.32 1.16
N THR A 126 13.13 -27.12 2.21
CA THR A 126 12.55 -25.81 2.53
C THR A 126 13.62 -24.82 2.98
N ALA A 127 14.64 -25.28 3.72
CA ALA A 127 15.76 -24.44 4.11
C ALA A 127 16.59 -24.00 2.90
N ALA A 128 16.76 -24.84 1.88
CA ALA A 128 17.42 -24.49 0.63
C ALA A 128 16.62 -23.45 -0.18
N LEU A 129 15.28 -23.55 -0.19
CA LEU A 129 14.40 -22.57 -0.87
C LEU A 129 14.58 -21.13 -0.35
N VAL A 130 14.98 -20.98 0.90
CA VAL A 130 15.19 -19.67 1.55
C VAL A 130 16.64 -19.42 1.95
N ASP A 131 17.59 -20.15 1.35
CA ASP A 131 19.04 -20.00 1.57
C ASP A 131 19.46 -20.07 3.06
N CYS A 132 18.93 -21.05 3.80
CA CYS A 132 19.19 -21.29 5.24
C CYS A 132 19.76 -22.67 5.57
N GLU A 133 20.05 -23.50 4.57
CA GLU A 133 20.59 -24.86 4.75
C GLU A 133 21.85 -24.92 5.63
N ARG A 134 22.76 -23.94 5.50
CA ARG A 134 24.00 -23.86 6.29
C ARG A 134 23.80 -23.41 7.73
N LEU A 135 22.58 -23.03 8.10
CA LEU A 135 22.21 -22.51 9.40
C LEU A 135 21.42 -23.51 10.25
N LEU A 136 21.08 -24.69 9.70
CA LEU A 136 20.16 -25.66 10.30
C LEU A 136 20.50 -26.05 11.76
N ASP A 137 21.78 -26.11 12.10
CA ASP A 137 22.22 -26.57 13.42
C ASP A 137 22.48 -25.41 14.41
N ARG A 138 22.30 -24.16 13.97
CA ARG A 138 22.41 -22.96 14.82
C ARG A 138 21.15 -22.70 15.64
N LEU A 139 21.30 -21.92 16.71
CA LEU A 139 20.21 -21.35 17.49
C LEU A 139 19.82 -19.95 16.95
N PRO A 140 18.56 -19.49 17.13
CA PRO A 140 18.13 -18.17 16.66
C PRO A 140 19.00 -17.01 17.13
N ALA A 141 19.55 -17.08 18.35
CA ALA A 141 20.44 -16.06 18.90
C ALA A 141 21.78 -15.91 18.15
N GLU A 142 22.15 -16.88 17.32
CA GLU A 142 23.39 -16.90 16.52
C GLU A 142 23.18 -16.39 15.08
N LEU A 143 21.98 -15.86 14.79
CA LEU A 143 21.55 -15.45 13.46
C LEU A 143 21.37 -13.94 13.37
N SER A 144 21.64 -13.36 12.19
CA SER A 144 21.23 -11.98 11.88
C SER A 144 19.72 -11.85 11.73
N GLY A 145 19.17 -10.63 11.76
CA GLY A 145 17.73 -10.40 11.58
C GLY A 145 17.17 -10.98 10.27
N GLY A 146 17.90 -10.83 9.15
CA GLY A 146 17.49 -11.39 7.86
C GLY A 146 17.53 -12.91 7.83
N GLN A 147 18.53 -13.51 8.51
CA GLN A 147 18.59 -14.96 8.67
C GLN A 147 17.43 -15.47 9.54
N GLN A 148 17.10 -14.79 10.64
CA GLN A 148 15.93 -15.15 11.46
C GLN A 148 14.63 -15.05 10.64
N GLN A 149 14.49 -14.03 9.80
CA GLN A 149 13.32 -13.90 8.94
C GLN A 149 13.21 -15.04 7.92
N ARG A 150 14.31 -15.41 7.25
CA ARG A 150 14.33 -16.55 6.32
C ARG A 150 13.96 -17.85 7.03
N VAL A 151 14.44 -18.06 8.27
CA VAL A 151 14.03 -19.21 9.09
C VAL A 151 12.54 -19.17 9.44
N ALA A 152 12.00 -18.00 9.76
CA ALA A 152 10.56 -17.84 10.02
C ALA A 152 9.71 -18.11 8.77
N LEU A 153 10.18 -17.68 7.60
CA LEU A 153 9.57 -17.96 6.30
C LEU A 153 9.60 -19.45 5.98
N ALA A 154 10.76 -20.11 6.12
CA ALA A 154 10.86 -21.57 5.95
C ALA A 154 9.89 -22.31 6.86
N ARG A 155 9.81 -21.92 8.14
CA ARG A 155 8.84 -22.51 9.07
C ARG A 155 7.39 -22.29 8.61
N GLY A 156 7.06 -21.14 8.04
CA GLY A 156 5.73 -20.88 7.49
C GLY A 156 5.39 -21.75 6.28
N LEU A 157 6.39 -22.09 5.46
CA LEU A 157 6.20 -22.78 4.17
C LEU A 157 6.38 -24.30 4.23
N VAL A 158 7.11 -24.82 5.23
CA VAL A 158 7.52 -26.24 5.30
C VAL A 158 6.36 -27.22 5.20
N SER A 159 5.19 -26.88 5.75
CA SER A 159 4.02 -27.76 5.73
C SER A 159 3.24 -27.71 4.41
N HIS A 160 3.68 -26.91 3.42
CA HIS A 160 2.93 -26.61 2.19
C HIS A 160 1.49 -26.19 2.51
N PRO A 161 1.31 -25.10 3.26
CA PRO A 161 -0.02 -24.64 3.64
C PRO A 161 -0.77 -24.10 2.42
N ASP A 162 -2.10 -24.18 2.48
CA ASP A 162 -3.00 -23.58 1.50
C ASP A 162 -2.90 -22.05 1.45
N LEU A 163 -2.59 -21.44 2.60
CA LEU A 163 -2.46 -19.99 2.75
C LEU A 163 -1.31 -19.62 3.69
N VAL A 164 -0.51 -18.63 3.31
CA VAL A 164 0.55 -18.05 4.13
C VAL A 164 0.18 -16.62 4.53
N LEU A 165 0.21 -16.33 5.83
CA LEU A 165 -0.12 -15.02 6.37
C LEU A 165 1.14 -14.31 6.88
N PHE A 166 1.34 -13.07 6.46
CA PHE A 166 2.46 -12.23 6.88
C PHE A 166 1.95 -10.97 7.60
N ASP A 167 2.25 -10.85 8.89
CA ASP A 167 1.85 -9.70 9.73
C ASP A 167 3.06 -8.77 9.93
N GLU A 168 3.20 -7.76 9.05
CA GLU A 168 4.30 -6.78 9.03
C GLU A 168 5.70 -7.39 9.18
N PRO A 169 6.06 -8.43 8.41
CA PRO A 169 7.27 -9.23 8.65
C PRO A 169 8.58 -8.47 8.42
N LEU A 170 8.52 -7.32 7.75
CA LEU A 170 9.66 -6.51 7.33
C LEU A 170 9.89 -5.23 8.17
N SER A 171 8.97 -4.93 9.08
CA SER A 171 8.96 -3.65 9.83
C SER A 171 10.12 -3.51 10.83
N ASN A 172 10.64 -4.62 11.35
CA ASN A 172 11.74 -4.64 12.33
C ASN A 172 13.14 -4.63 11.70
N LEU A 173 13.25 -4.57 10.37
CA LEU A 173 14.52 -4.55 9.65
C LEU A 173 14.99 -3.13 9.35
N ASP A 174 16.30 -2.93 9.30
CA ASP A 174 16.91 -1.73 8.71
C ASP A 174 16.62 -1.65 7.21
N ALA A 175 16.70 -0.46 6.64
CA ALA A 175 16.28 -0.19 5.26
C ALA A 175 16.98 -1.08 4.21
N ARG A 176 18.31 -1.27 4.33
CA ARG A 176 19.07 -2.05 3.35
C ARG A 176 18.69 -3.52 3.40
N LEU A 177 18.60 -4.07 4.61
CA LEU A 177 18.20 -5.45 4.80
C LEU A 177 16.74 -5.68 4.40
N ARG A 178 15.86 -4.71 4.67
CA ARG A 178 14.45 -4.73 4.25
C ARG A 178 14.32 -4.84 2.74
N ASP A 179 15.04 -3.99 2.00
CA ASP A 179 15.03 -4.02 0.53
C ASP A 179 15.52 -5.36 -0.02
N GLN A 180 16.60 -5.88 0.56
CA GLN A 180 17.14 -7.18 0.19
C GLN A 180 16.11 -8.30 0.42
N VAL A 181 15.53 -8.40 1.63
CA VAL A 181 14.60 -9.49 1.95
C VAL A 181 13.28 -9.35 1.17
N ARG A 182 12.83 -8.13 0.89
CA ARG A 182 11.69 -7.88 0.00
C ARG A 182 11.96 -8.43 -1.41
N ALA A 183 13.13 -8.16 -1.98
CA ALA A 183 13.50 -8.68 -3.29
C ALA A 183 13.59 -10.22 -3.30
N GLU A 184 14.15 -10.81 -2.24
CA GLU A 184 14.22 -12.27 -2.07
C GLU A 184 12.82 -12.90 -1.97
N LEU A 185 11.90 -12.28 -1.23
CA LEU A 185 10.52 -12.76 -1.10
C LEU A 185 9.76 -12.67 -2.43
N HIS A 186 9.95 -11.57 -3.17
CA HIS A 186 9.41 -11.41 -4.51
C HIS A 186 9.90 -12.53 -5.45
N ASP A 187 11.21 -12.75 -5.51
CA ASP A 187 11.82 -13.77 -6.36
C ASP A 187 11.38 -15.20 -5.96
N LEU A 188 11.30 -15.49 -4.67
CA LEU A 188 10.78 -16.77 -4.17
C LEU A 188 9.35 -17.00 -4.66
N HIS A 189 8.48 -16.00 -4.53
CA HIS A 189 7.09 -16.11 -4.96
C HIS A 189 6.97 -16.25 -6.48
N GLN A 190 7.79 -15.54 -7.26
CA GLN A 190 7.83 -15.69 -8.72
C GLN A 190 8.26 -17.10 -9.15
N ARG A 191 9.26 -17.69 -8.47
CA ARG A 191 9.75 -19.05 -8.79
C ARG A 191 8.80 -20.15 -8.32
N LYS A 192 8.17 -19.98 -7.15
CA LYS A 192 7.25 -20.94 -6.55
C LYS A 192 6.05 -20.17 -5.99
N PRO A 193 5.03 -19.87 -6.82
CA PRO A 193 3.83 -19.18 -6.37
C PRO A 193 3.16 -19.92 -5.23
N PHE A 194 2.70 -19.17 -4.24
CA PHE A 194 1.92 -19.68 -3.11
C PHE A 194 0.91 -18.62 -2.68
N THR A 195 -0.28 -19.04 -2.26
CA THR A 195 -1.33 -18.11 -1.85
C THR A 195 -0.91 -17.40 -0.55
N ALA A 196 -0.94 -16.07 -0.57
CA ALA A 196 -0.44 -15.25 0.53
C ALA A 196 -1.30 -14.02 0.82
N VAL A 197 -1.40 -13.67 2.11
CA VAL A 197 -1.88 -12.35 2.56
C VAL A 197 -0.76 -11.66 3.32
N PHE A 198 -0.39 -10.48 2.87
CA PHE A 198 0.68 -9.68 3.44
C PHE A 198 0.14 -8.36 3.97
N VAL A 199 0.34 -8.10 5.25
CA VAL A 199 -0.06 -6.84 5.89
C VAL A 199 1.14 -5.92 5.98
N THR A 200 0.98 -4.69 5.49
CA THR A 200 1.98 -3.64 5.63
C THR A 200 1.36 -2.25 5.70
N HIS A 201 2.16 -1.29 6.09
CA HIS A 201 1.91 0.15 5.97
C HIS A 201 2.81 0.80 4.92
N ASP A 202 3.73 0.06 4.31
CA ASP A 202 4.68 0.55 3.30
C ASP A 202 4.14 0.32 1.88
N GLN A 203 4.01 1.41 1.12
CA GLN A 203 3.53 1.37 -0.26
C GLN A 203 4.50 0.65 -1.20
N SER A 204 5.81 0.81 -0.97
CA SER A 204 6.86 0.19 -1.78
C SER A 204 6.85 -1.33 -1.63
N GLU A 205 6.48 -1.83 -0.46
CA GLU A 205 6.26 -3.27 -0.25
C GLU A 205 5.03 -3.75 -1.03
N ALA A 206 3.92 -3.02 -0.96
CA ALA A 206 2.70 -3.38 -1.68
C ALA A 206 2.88 -3.39 -3.20
N LEU A 207 3.56 -2.37 -3.74
CA LEU A 207 3.84 -2.24 -5.17
C LEU A 207 4.82 -3.30 -5.68
N ALA A 208 5.78 -3.73 -4.86
CA ALA A 208 6.81 -4.70 -5.28
C ALA A 208 6.39 -6.16 -5.08
N LEU A 209 5.63 -6.48 -4.03
CA LEU A 209 5.30 -7.86 -3.67
C LEU A 209 3.93 -8.29 -4.21
N GLY A 210 2.96 -7.38 -4.24
CA GLY A 210 1.57 -7.73 -4.53
C GLY A 210 1.36 -8.15 -5.97
N THR A 211 0.71 -9.29 -6.17
CA THR A 211 0.00 -9.55 -7.43
C THR A 211 -1.30 -8.75 -7.48
N ARG A 212 -1.91 -8.56 -6.30
CA ARG A 212 -3.00 -7.62 -6.02
C ARG A 212 -2.74 -6.92 -4.70
N MET A 213 -3.30 -5.73 -4.55
CA MET A 213 -3.30 -4.99 -3.30
C MET A 213 -4.71 -4.50 -2.97
N ALA A 214 -5.01 -4.42 -1.68
CA ALA A 214 -6.27 -3.89 -1.16
C ALA A 214 -5.98 -2.73 -0.21
N ILE A 215 -6.54 -1.55 -0.53
CA ILE A 215 -6.50 -0.37 0.33
C ILE A 215 -7.63 -0.47 1.34
N MET A 216 -7.29 -0.44 2.64
CA MET A 216 -8.23 -0.53 3.74
C MET A 216 -8.38 0.80 4.47
N ARG A 217 -9.64 1.16 4.78
CA ARG A 217 -10.00 2.33 5.59
C ARG A 217 -11.14 1.95 6.52
N SER A 218 -11.01 2.30 7.80
CA SER A 218 -12.08 2.12 8.80
C SER A 218 -12.73 0.72 8.81
N GLY A 219 -11.92 -0.34 8.67
CA GLY A 219 -12.41 -1.72 8.72
C GLY A 219 -12.98 -2.27 7.41
N SER A 220 -12.94 -1.50 6.31
CA SER A 220 -13.43 -1.91 4.99
C SER A 220 -12.35 -1.80 3.91
N ILE A 221 -12.47 -2.58 2.83
CA ILE A 221 -11.66 -2.41 1.62
C ILE A 221 -12.31 -1.30 0.77
N VAL A 222 -11.52 -0.27 0.45
CA VAL A 222 -11.95 0.86 -0.40
C VAL A 222 -11.71 0.55 -1.87
N GLN A 223 -10.53 0.02 -2.18
CA GLN A 223 -10.15 -0.39 -3.54
C GLN A 223 -9.28 -1.64 -3.45
N MET A 224 -9.46 -2.55 -4.40
CA MET A 224 -8.64 -3.73 -4.53
C MET A 224 -8.41 -4.05 -6.00
N GLY A 225 -7.17 -4.30 -6.40
CA GLY A 225 -6.79 -4.56 -7.78
C GLY A 225 -5.28 -4.80 -7.93
N PRO A 226 -4.79 -4.99 -9.16
CA PRO A 226 -3.36 -5.01 -9.44
C PRO A 226 -2.68 -3.73 -8.94
N PRO A 227 -1.44 -3.78 -8.42
CA PRO A 227 -0.82 -2.60 -7.81
C PRO A 227 -0.71 -1.40 -8.74
N ARG A 228 -0.43 -1.64 -10.03
CA ARG A 228 -0.37 -0.58 -11.03
C ARG A 228 -1.72 0.12 -11.20
N GLU A 229 -2.81 -0.62 -11.27
CA GLU A 229 -4.16 -0.07 -11.41
C GLU A 229 -4.53 0.74 -10.16
N VAL A 230 -4.32 0.21 -8.96
CA VAL A 230 -4.61 0.93 -7.71
C VAL A 230 -3.78 2.22 -7.58
N PHE A 231 -2.55 2.20 -8.07
CA PHE A 231 -1.66 3.36 -8.05
C PHE A 231 -2.03 4.40 -9.12
N GLU A 232 -2.25 3.98 -10.37
CA GLU A 232 -2.52 4.87 -11.50
C GLU A 232 -3.98 5.34 -11.54
N GLU A 233 -4.92 4.53 -11.07
CA GLU A 233 -6.37 4.73 -11.18
C GLU A 233 -7.08 4.59 -9.82
N PRO A 234 -6.82 5.52 -8.87
CA PRO A 234 -7.52 5.52 -7.59
C PRO A 234 -9.02 5.76 -7.77
N VAL A 235 -9.86 4.94 -7.10
CA VAL A 235 -11.33 5.02 -7.21
C VAL A 235 -11.94 6.25 -6.54
N ASP A 236 -11.25 6.82 -5.54
CA ASP A 236 -11.69 8.00 -4.81
C ASP A 236 -10.50 8.88 -4.37
N GLU A 237 -10.82 10.07 -3.86
CA GLU A 237 -9.83 11.05 -3.44
C GLU A 237 -8.98 10.56 -2.26
N TYR A 238 -9.54 9.66 -1.43
CA TYR A 238 -8.82 9.06 -0.31
C TYR A 238 -7.73 8.11 -0.81
N VAL A 239 -8.04 7.20 -1.73
CA VAL A 239 -7.06 6.28 -2.31
C VAL A 239 -6.00 7.06 -3.08
N ALA A 240 -6.38 8.11 -3.81
CA ALA A 240 -5.44 8.99 -4.50
C ALA A 240 -4.42 9.61 -3.53
N GLY A 241 -4.90 10.23 -2.44
CA GLY A 241 -4.03 10.80 -1.43
C GLY A 241 -3.16 9.74 -0.73
N PHE A 242 -3.73 8.57 -0.46
CA PHE A 242 -3.04 7.48 0.22
C PHE A 242 -1.97 6.79 -0.65
N THR A 243 -2.12 6.82 -1.99
CA THR A 243 -1.16 6.26 -2.98
C THR A 243 -0.16 7.28 -3.52
N GLY A 244 0.03 8.39 -2.81
CA GLY A 244 1.11 9.36 -3.07
C GLY A 244 0.71 10.62 -3.83
N MET A 245 -0.57 10.81 -4.19
CA MET A 245 -1.06 12.06 -4.79
C MET A 245 -1.30 13.12 -3.69
N SER A 246 -0.20 13.62 -3.10
CA SER A 246 -0.24 14.51 -1.94
C SER A 246 -0.74 15.92 -2.25
N ASN A 247 -0.56 16.40 -3.48
CA ASN A 247 -1.06 17.70 -3.89
C ASN A 247 -2.56 17.64 -4.12
N ARG A 248 -3.30 18.49 -3.40
CA ARG A 248 -4.75 18.64 -3.56
C ARG A 248 -5.07 20.05 -4.04
N VAL A 249 -5.52 20.15 -5.29
CA VAL A 249 -5.79 21.41 -6.00
C VAL A 249 -7.30 21.50 -6.25
N PRO A 250 -8.08 22.11 -5.34
CA PRO A 250 -9.50 22.38 -5.58
C PRO A 250 -9.65 23.46 -6.64
N CYS A 251 -10.29 23.15 -7.75
CA CYS A 251 -10.53 24.03 -8.90
C CYS A 251 -11.96 24.55 -8.89
N GLU A 252 -12.12 25.86 -9.00
CA GLU A 252 -13.40 26.55 -9.09
C GLU A 252 -13.40 27.45 -10.32
N TYR A 253 -14.53 27.51 -11.04
CA TYR A 253 -14.67 28.36 -12.20
C TYR A 253 -15.49 29.60 -11.85
N VAL A 254 -14.87 30.78 -11.91
CA VAL A 254 -15.46 32.06 -11.50
C VAL A 254 -15.15 33.11 -12.57
N ASP A 255 -16.17 33.82 -13.05
CA ASP A 255 -16.05 34.96 -13.97
C ASP A 255 -15.14 34.71 -15.19
N GLY A 256 -15.25 33.53 -15.81
CA GLY A 256 -14.49 33.21 -17.01
C GLY A 256 -13.13 32.54 -16.76
N ARG A 257 -12.70 32.43 -15.50
CA ARG A 257 -11.36 31.96 -15.11
C ARG A 257 -11.41 30.82 -14.08
N TRP A 258 -10.34 30.04 -14.06
CA TRP A 258 -10.14 28.99 -13.06
C TRP A 258 -9.36 29.50 -11.87
N TYR A 259 -9.78 29.10 -10.68
CA TYR A 259 -9.12 29.42 -9.42
C TYR A 259 -8.86 28.14 -8.64
N ALA A 260 -7.72 28.07 -7.97
CA ALA A 260 -7.46 27.06 -6.97
C ALA A 260 -6.79 27.68 -5.76
N LEU A 261 -7.22 27.25 -4.58
CA LEU A 261 -6.66 27.74 -3.32
C LEU A 261 -6.60 29.28 -3.26
N GLY A 262 -7.59 29.99 -3.80
CA GLY A 262 -7.65 31.46 -3.78
C GLY A 262 -6.76 32.19 -4.79
N THR A 263 -6.08 31.50 -5.71
CA THR A 263 -5.31 32.11 -6.81
C THR A 263 -5.80 31.61 -8.16
N GLU A 264 -5.60 32.39 -9.21
CA GLU A 264 -5.90 31.99 -10.59
C GLU A 264 -5.02 30.81 -11.02
N ILE A 265 -5.60 29.90 -11.81
CA ILE A 265 -4.91 28.82 -12.52
C ILE A 265 -4.67 29.29 -13.96
N HIS A 266 -3.42 29.49 -14.31
CA HIS A 266 -3.00 29.85 -15.65
C HIS A 266 -2.91 28.63 -16.56
N GLY A 267 -2.96 28.82 -17.88
CA GLY A 267 -2.86 27.74 -18.88
C GLY A 267 -4.11 26.86 -19.00
N MET A 268 -5.12 27.06 -18.14
CA MET A 268 -6.37 26.29 -18.16
C MET A 268 -7.49 27.09 -18.83
N GLN A 269 -7.94 26.67 -20.01
CA GLN A 269 -9.02 27.29 -20.79
C GLN A 269 -10.37 26.59 -20.52
N PRO A 270 -11.46 27.34 -20.32
CA PRO A 270 -12.80 26.76 -20.20
C PRO A 270 -13.27 26.16 -21.54
N ARG A 271 -13.86 24.97 -21.50
CA ARG A 271 -14.53 24.43 -22.70
C ARG A 271 -15.82 25.21 -22.97
N ALA A 272 -16.00 25.64 -24.22
CA ALA A 272 -17.27 26.21 -24.67
C ALA A 272 -18.44 25.24 -24.35
N ALA A 273 -19.43 25.74 -23.62
CA ALA A 273 -20.67 25.04 -23.21
C ALA A 273 -20.57 23.96 -22.11
N ALA A 274 -19.45 23.81 -21.39
CA ALA A 274 -19.39 22.89 -20.25
C ALA A 274 -19.84 23.58 -18.95
N SER A 275 -20.88 23.05 -18.29
CA SER A 275 -21.21 23.39 -16.90
C SER A 275 -20.21 22.69 -15.97
N VAL A 276 -19.00 23.21 -15.86
CA VAL A 276 -17.99 22.60 -14.99
C VAL A 276 -18.17 23.17 -13.59
N GLY A 277 -18.76 22.39 -12.70
CA GLY A 277 -18.81 22.70 -11.27
C GLY A 277 -17.41 22.63 -10.63
N SER A 278 -17.31 22.97 -9.35
CA SER A 278 -16.06 22.85 -8.60
C SER A 278 -15.61 21.38 -8.55
N PHE A 279 -14.31 21.15 -8.74
CA PHE A 279 -13.70 19.82 -8.66
C PHE A 279 -12.34 19.88 -7.94
N VAL A 280 -11.71 18.74 -7.73
CA VAL A 280 -10.40 18.63 -7.09
C VAL A 280 -9.48 17.84 -8.00
N VAL A 281 -8.30 18.38 -8.30
CA VAL A 281 -7.20 17.65 -8.92
C VAL A 281 -6.25 17.16 -7.83
N ARG A 282 -5.98 15.86 -7.82
CA ARG A 282 -4.89 15.25 -7.05
C ARG A 282 -3.69 15.04 -7.96
N LEU A 283 -2.51 15.47 -7.51
CA LEU A 283 -1.25 15.36 -8.26
C LEU A 283 -0.16 14.76 -7.37
N ARG A 284 0.79 14.07 -8.00
CA ARG A 284 2.00 13.59 -7.32
C ARG A 284 3.08 14.68 -7.32
N PRO A 285 3.91 14.79 -6.28
CA PRO A 285 5.01 15.76 -6.24
C PRO A 285 6.01 15.62 -7.38
N GLU A 286 6.21 14.42 -7.92
CA GLU A 286 7.09 14.16 -9.07
C GLU A 286 6.47 14.49 -10.43
N LYS A 287 5.17 14.80 -10.47
CA LYS A 287 4.42 15.17 -11.68
C LYS A 287 4.20 16.68 -11.81
N VAL A 288 4.88 17.46 -10.98
CA VAL A 288 4.82 18.92 -11.01
C VAL A 288 6.21 19.49 -11.25
N ARG A 289 6.26 20.65 -11.90
CA ARG A 289 7.46 21.42 -12.19
C ARG A 289 7.39 22.77 -11.50
N LEU A 290 8.55 23.32 -11.17
CA LEU A 290 8.67 24.69 -10.69
C LEU A 290 9.29 25.54 -11.78
N VAL A 291 8.58 26.58 -12.20
CA VAL A 291 9.05 27.53 -13.20
C VAL A 291 9.00 28.96 -12.66
N PRO A 292 9.87 29.87 -13.12
CA PRO A 292 9.92 31.25 -12.63
C PRO A 292 8.64 32.04 -12.89
N ASP A 293 8.09 31.95 -14.11
CA ASP A 293 6.94 32.76 -14.56
C ASP A 293 5.92 31.92 -15.35
N VAL A 294 4.70 32.44 -15.50
CA VAL A 294 3.62 31.83 -16.30
C VAL A 294 4.03 31.70 -17.77
N ALA A 295 4.88 32.60 -18.27
CA ALA A 295 5.42 32.51 -19.63
C ALA A 295 6.31 31.27 -19.87
N ASP A 296 6.79 30.62 -18.81
CA ASP A 296 7.63 29.42 -18.87
C ASP A 296 6.81 28.11 -18.85
N LEU A 297 5.47 28.19 -18.80
CA LEU A 297 4.60 27.02 -18.95
C LEU A 297 4.75 26.40 -20.34
N GLN A 298 4.84 25.07 -20.39
CA GLN A 298 4.83 24.33 -21.65
C GLN A 298 3.40 24.23 -22.20
N PRO A 299 3.22 24.09 -23.53
CA PRO A 299 1.93 23.72 -24.09
C PRO A 299 1.43 22.43 -23.44
N GLY A 300 0.23 22.44 -22.87
CA GLY A 300 -0.29 21.30 -22.08
C GLY A 300 -0.17 21.47 -20.56
N GLU A 301 0.58 22.46 -20.06
CA GLU A 301 0.66 22.75 -18.62
C GLU A 301 -0.32 23.84 -18.15
N ALA A 302 -0.87 23.61 -16.96
CA ALA A 302 -1.50 24.63 -16.12
C ALA A 302 -0.53 25.10 -15.03
N GLY A 303 -0.74 26.29 -14.49
CA GLY A 303 0.18 26.91 -13.52
C GLY A 303 -0.51 27.64 -12.39
N ILE A 304 -0.02 27.46 -11.16
CA ILE A 304 -0.50 28.16 -9.96
C ILE A 304 0.65 28.92 -9.29
N ALA A 305 0.41 30.18 -8.92
CA ALA A 305 1.39 30.96 -8.17
C ALA A 305 1.56 30.43 -6.74
N VAL A 306 2.81 30.14 -6.36
CA VAL A 306 3.20 29.57 -5.07
C VAL A 306 4.41 30.29 -4.49
N ASN A 307 4.55 30.25 -3.16
CA ASN A 307 5.76 30.62 -2.44
C ASN A 307 6.52 29.36 -2.04
N VAL A 308 7.85 29.40 -2.15
CA VAL A 308 8.73 28.35 -1.65
C VAL A 308 8.92 28.53 -0.15
N ASP A 309 8.35 27.60 0.62
CA ASP A 309 8.37 27.64 2.08
C ASP A 309 9.65 27.03 2.64
N ASP A 310 10.10 25.93 2.02
CA ASP A 310 11.31 25.20 2.36
C ASP A 310 11.83 24.36 1.20
N VAL A 311 13.12 24.02 1.25
CA VAL A 311 13.80 23.19 0.25
C VAL A 311 14.71 22.21 0.97
N GLU A 312 14.37 20.93 0.88
CA GLU A 312 15.12 19.85 1.50
C GLU A 312 15.89 19.04 0.45
N TYR A 313 17.16 18.72 0.72
CA TYR A 313 17.98 17.91 -0.17
C TYR A 313 17.74 16.41 0.07
N GLY A 314 17.05 15.75 -0.86
CA GLY A 314 16.74 14.31 -0.87
C GLY A 314 17.72 13.44 -1.67
N GLY A 315 18.89 13.97 -2.05
CA GLY A 315 19.90 13.25 -2.84
C GLY A 315 19.67 13.35 -4.35
N LEU A 316 18.81 12.48 -4.91
CA LEU A 316 18.46 12.50 -6.35
C LEU A 316 17.41 13.56 -6.71
N HIS A 317 16.80 14.16 -5.69
CA HIS A 317 15.80 15.20 -5.83
C HIS A 317 15.88 16.20 -4.68
N LEU A 318 15.28 17.36 -4.88
CA LEU A 318 14.91 18.31 -3.85
C LEU A 318 13.43 18.11 -3.52
N ASP A 319 13.10 17.93 -2.25
CA ASP A 319 11.71 18.01 -1.79
C ASP A 319 11.43 19.47 -1.43
N VAL A 320 10.49 20.08 -2.16
CA VAL A 320 10.17 21.50 -2.05
C VAL A 320 8.79 21.64 -1.43
N MET A 321 8.73 22.33 -0.29
CA MET A 321 7.47 22.69 0.35
C MET A 321 6.99 24.03 -0.18
N LEU A 322 5.73 24.09 -0.58
CA LEU A 322 5.13 25.23 -1.25
C LEU A 322 3.87 25.67 -0.50
N SER A 323 3.58 26.96 -0.53
CA SER A 323 2.27 27.47 -0.11
C SER A 323 1.68 28.43 -1.12
N VAL A 324 0.35 28.46 -1.18
CA VAL A 324 -0.36 29.49 -1.95
C VAL A 324 -0.51 30.74 -1.08
N ALA A 325 -0.11 31.88 -1.62
CA ALA A 325 -0.25 33.18 -0.98
C ALA A 325 -1.72 33.63 -1.04
N VAL A 326 -2.48 33.44 0.05
CA VAL A 326 -3.83 33.99 0.16
C VAL A 326 -3.93 34.80 1.44
N GLU A 327 -4.23 36.08 1.32
CA GLU A 327 -4.48 36.94 2.47
C GLU A 327 -5.65 36.41 3.30
N GLY A 328 -5.43 36.21 4.61
CA GLY A 328 -6.48 35.86 5.57
C GLY A 328 -6.96 34.40 5.58
N SER A 329 -6.40 33.51 4.76
CA SER A 329 -6.78 32.08 4.74
C SER A 329 -5.73 31.18 5.41
N GLN A 330 -6.12 29.96 5.78
CA GLN A 330 -5.16 28.96 6.26
C GLN A 330 -4.16 28.61 5.16
N ARG A 331 -2.86 28.62 5.48
CA ARG A 331 -1.77 28.23 4.58
C ARG A 331 -2.03 26.80 4.07
N ARG A 332 -2.26 26.66 2.76
CA ARG A 332 -2.46 25.35 2.10
C ARG A 332 -1.12 24.92 1.50
N GLN A 333 -0.63 23.77 1.94
CA GLN A 333 0.67 23.23 1.52
C GLN A 333 0.55 22.39 0.25
N LEU A 334 1.51 22.57 -0.65
CA LEU A 334 1.76 21.76 -1.83
C LEU A 334 3.22 21.29 -1.78
N HIS A 335 3.54 20.25 -2.53
CA HIS A 335 4.83 19.59 -2.56
C HIS A 335 5.29 19.42 -4.00
N ALA A 336 6.55 19.71 -4.29
CA ALA A 336 7.19 19.38 -5.55
C ALA A 336 8.45 18.57 -5.30
N ARG A 337 8.75 17.63 -6.19
CA ARG A 337 9.98 16.84 -6.18
C ARG A 337 10.78 17.13 -7.44
N VAL A 338 11.86 17.89 -7.30
CA VAL A 338 12.66 18.40 -8.42
C VAL A 338 13.96 17.60 -8.52
N ALA A 339 14.26 16.97 -9.66
CA ALA A 339 15.48 16.18 -9.83
C ALA A 339 16.77 17.01 -9.65
N THR A 340 17.79 16.45 -8.99
CA THR A 340 19.08 17.14 -8.74
C THR A 340 20.08 17.03 -9.87
N PHE A 341 19.97 16.00 -10.71
CA PHE A 341 20.96 15.65 -11.75
C PHE A 341 20.67 16.19 -13.16
N ASP A 342 19.81 17.20 -13.28
CA ASP A 342 19.79 18.03 -14.49
C ASP A 342 21.00 18.99 -14.46
N SER A 343 22.14 18.47 -14.92
CA SER A 343 23.50 18.84 -14.49
C SER A 343 24.18 19.92 -15.34
N PHE A 344 23.42 20.86 -15.90
CA PHE A 344 23.97 22.16 -16.36
C PHE A 344 23.60 23.34 -15.47
N ARG A 345 22.59 23.22 -14.60
CA ARG A 345 22.21 24.18 -13.56
C ARG A 345 21.46 23.41 -12.48
N ALA A 346 22.03 23.20 -11.29
CA ALA A 346 21.16 23.17 -10.10
C ALA A 346 20.26 24.41 -10.25
N PRO A 347 18.92 24.35 -10.06
CA PRO A 347 18.15 25.56 -10.19
C PRO A 347 18.68 26.50 -9.12
N ARG A 348 19.47 27.50 -9.53
CA ARG A 348 19.84 28.68 -8.73
C ARG A 348 18.59 29.51 -8.36
N VAL A 349 17.41 28.92 -8.46
CA VAL A 349 16.12 29.58 -8.64
C VAL A 349 15.08 29.04 -7.66
N VAL A 350 15.25 27.82 -7.12
CA VAL A 350 14.35 27.30 -6.07
C VAL A 350 15.01 27.56 -4.71
N GLU A 351 14.79 28.77 -4.20
CA GLU A 351 15.26 29.19 -2.88
C GLU A 351 14.08 29.52 -1.98
N ARG A 352 14.24 29.26 -0.67
CA ARG A 352 13.23 29.61 0.32
C ARG A 352 12.88 31.10 0.25
N GLY A 353 11.59 31.40 0.25
CA GLY A 353 11.06 32.76 0.16
C GLY A 353 10.87 33.28 -1.26
N THR A 354 11.26 32.51 -2.29
CA THR A 354 10.98 32.87 -3.69
C THR A 354 9.53 32.60 -4.04
N ARG A 355 8.98 33.41 -4.94
CA ARG A 355 7.70 33.17 -5.59
C ARG A 355 7.96 32.50 -6.93
N MET A 356 7.21 31.45 -7.23
CA MET A 356 7.33 30.65 -8.45
C MET A 356 5.94 30.24 -8.96
N ILE A 357 5.90 29.62 -10.13
CA ILE A 357 4.73 28.92 -10.64
C ILE A 357 4.92 27.41 -10.47
N LEU A 358 3.95 26.78 -9.81
CA LEU A 358 3.79 25.33 -9.81
C LEU A 358 3.10 24.93 -11.11
N ALA A 359 3.88 24.43 -12.06
CA ALA A 359 3.42 23.94 -13.35
C ALA A 359 3.04 22.46 -13.25
N PHE A 360 1.94 22.06 -13.89
CA PHE A 360 1.49 20.67 -13.93
C PHE A 360 0.67 20.42 -15.19
N ASP A 361 0.77 19.21 -15.74
CA ASP A 361 -0.16 18.74 -16.76
C ASP A 361 -1.41 18.17 -16.04
N PRO A 362 -2.62 18.69 -16.28
CA PRO A 362 -3.84 18.15 -15.67
C PRO A 362 -4.10 16.66 -15.99
N ILE A 363 -3.54 16.12 -17.08
CA ILE A 363 -3.64 14.70 -17.47
C ILE A 363 -2.84 13.79 -16.52
N ASP A 364 -1.75 14.30 -15.93
CA ASP A 364 -0.98 13.60 -14.91
C ASP A 364 -1.72 13.54 -13.55
N GLY A 365 -2.79 14.32 -13.42
CA GLY A 365 -3.65 14.35 -12.24
C GLY A 365 -4.81 13.36 -12.30
N ARG A 366 -5.51 13.24 -11.16
CA ARG A 366 -6.81 12.57 -11.06
C ARG A 366 -7.83 13.54 -10.49
N THR A 367 -9.03 13.54 -11.07
CA THR A 367 -10.05 14.54 -10.75
C THR A 367 -11.23 13.94 -10.01
N PHE A 368 -11.66 14.65 -8.97
CA PHE A 368 -12.72 14.24 -8.07
C PHE A 368 -13.75 15.36 -7.90
N ASP A 369 -14.99 15.01 -7.59
CA ASP A 369 -15.98 15.99 -7.13
C ASP A 369 -15.65 16.47 -5.70
N THR A 370 -16.45 17.39 -5.16
CA THR A 370 -16.27 17.94 -3.81
C THR A 370 -16.51 16.91 -2.70
N ASP A 371 -17.20 15.81 -3.00
CA ASP A 371 -17.44 14.68 -2.07
C ASP A 371 -16.32 13.62 -2.15
N GLY A 372 -15.34 13.82 -3.05
CA GLY A 372 -14.18 12.95 -3.24
C GLY A 372 -14.41 11.76 -4.18
N ARG A 373 -15.50 11.74 -4.95
CA ARG A 373 -15.77 10.69 -5.94
C ARG A 373 -15.06 11.00 -7.26
N ALA A 374 -14.49 9.98 -7.90
CA ALA A 374 -13.84 10.16 -9.20
C ALA A 374 -14.84 10.69 -10.23
N LEU A 375 -14.45 11.73 -10.97
CA LEU A 375 -15.29 12.25 -12.06
C LEU A 375 -15.33 11.24 -13.23
N PRO A 376 -16.46 11.09 -13.95
CA PRO A 376 -16.56 10.21 -15.12
C PRO A 376 -15.54 10.53 -16.23
N MET A 377 -15.17 9.54 -17.04
CA MET A 377 -14.17 9.69 -18.12
C MET A 377 -14.46 10.87 -19.08
N GLU A 378 -15.73 11.17 -19.36
CA GLU A 378 -16.11 12.31 -20.21
C GLU A 378 -15.72 13.67 -19.58
N GLN A 379 -15.74 13.76 -18.24
CA GLN A 379 -15.30 14.91 -17.45
C GLN A 379 -13.78 14.92 -17.20
N GLN A 380 -13.14 13.74 -17.18
CA GLN A 380 -11.67 13.65 -17.18
C GLN A 380 -11.08 14.05 -18.54
N ALA A 381 -11.72 13.66 -19.64
CA ALA A 381 -11.38 14.10 -20.99
C ALA A 381 -11.56 15.62 -21.17
N LEU A 382 -12.53 16.20 -20.46
CA LEU A 382 -12.67 17.65 -20.33
C LEU A 382 -11.42 18.27 -19.71
N VAL A 383 -10.89 17.72 -18.61
CA VAL A 383 -9.67 18.20 -17.93
C VAL A 383 -8.43 18.09 -18.84
N SER A 384 -8.31 16.99 -19.60
CA SER A 384 -7.25 16.86 -20.62
C SER A 384 -7.38 17.85 -21.79
N ALA A 385 -8.58 18.36 -22.02
CA ALA A 385 -8.87 19.37 -23.05
C ALA A 385 -8.91 20.81 -22.49
N LEU A 386 -8.70 20.99 -21.18
CA LEU A 386 -8.60 22.33 -20.59
C LEU A 386 -7.26 22.98 -20.90
N VAL A 387 -6.25 22.25 -21.38
CA VAL A 387 -4.98 22.87 -21.76
C VAL A 387 -4.90 22.97 -23.28
N GLY A 388 -5.05 24.21 -23.75
CA GLY A 388 -5.06 24.58 -25.17
C GLY A 388 -4.06 25.68 -25.44
#